data_AF-A0A1L0B177-F1
#
_entry.id   AF-A0A1L0B177-F1
#
_cell.length_a   1.000
_cell.length_b   1.000
_cell.length_c   1.000
_cell.angle_alpha   90.00
_cell.angle_beta   90.00
_cell.angle_gamma   90.00
#
_symmetry.space_group_name_H-M   'P 1'
#
loop_
_entity.id
_entity.type
_entity.pdbx_description
1 polymer ?
#
loop_
_entity_poly.entity_id
_entity_poly.type
_entity_poly.pdbx_seq_one_letter_code
_entity_poly.pdbx_strand_id
1 'polypeptide(L)'
;MDQLATKFLAKYKENFLNKLKNTNHNSVLSSLKATPGNDTTFINQIIQLKNEHCYIYFNNDHLQSLILETLNLALIYDNIDKENEKQSKEKRPEDIDHEEILVKELLRYFKDDFFKWTNQPDCSSCGKNDNQQYVSGERPNKEEFQRDPKCGYVEVYKCNSCGAVTRFPRFNSPAVLLETRQGRCGEWAALFTYILVSFQLRTRYIWNKEDHVWCEYFNTKQQRWIHLDACEKAYDEPYIYARNWNKKMSYVLGFSETGISDLSKKYVDNVNKDNIIKRNLMRSDEEMYKLMTCLNNEIRSSFSSDQQFIMHQEDEKEYLKLNYPDGIPTKIDESNSKGRQSGSAEWVNSRGEGGQ
;
A
#
# COMPACT_ATOMS: atom_id res chain seq x y z
N MET A 1 7.80 -32.65 21.65
CA MET A 1 6.89 -31.53 21.30
C MET A 1 7.03 -31.13 19.84
N ASP A 2 8.24 -31.17 19.28
CA ASP A 2 8.51 -30.80 17.88
C ASP A 2 7.70 -31.62 16.86
N GLN A 3 7.57 -32.94 17.05
CA GLN A 3 6.72 -33.77 16.18
C GLN A 3 5.25 -33.35 16.18
N LEU A 4 4.73 -32.86 17.32
CA LEU A 4 3.35 -32.39 17.42
C LEU A 4 3.19 -31.03 16.72
N ALA A 5 4.16 -30.12 16.90
CA ALA A 5 4.19 -28.83 16.22
C ALA A 5 4.26 -28.99 14.70
N THR A 6 5.15 -29.86 14.19
CA THR A 6 5.25 -30.15 12.76
C THR A 6 3.95 -30.72 12.20
N LYS A 7 3.31 -31.67 12.90
CA LYS A 7 2.01 -32.22 12.49
C LYS A 7 0.92 -31.16 12.45
N PHE A 8 0.89 -30.25 13.43
CA PHE A 8 -0.06 -29.15 13.46
C PHE A 8 0.13 -28.21 12.26
N LEU A 9 1.35 -27.78 11.98
CA LEU A 9 1.66 -26.90 10.85
C LEU A 9 1.27 -27.53 9.50
N ALA A 10 1.57 -28.82 9.32
CA ALA A 10 1.17 -29.56 8.13
C ALA A 10 -0.36 -29.58 7.96
N LYS A 11 -1.11 -29.88 9.03
CA LYS A 11 -2.57 -29.89 9.02
C LYS A 11 -3.17 -28.50 8.79
N TYR A 12 -2.56 -27.46 9.36
CA TYR A 12 -2.99 -26.08 9.16
C TYR A 12 -2.83 -25.67 7.68
N LYS A 13 -1.69 -25.98 7.07
CA LYS A 13 -1.45 -25.77 5.64
C LYS A 13 -2.44 -26.53 4.76
N GLU A 14 -2.65 -27.81 5.03
CA GLU A 14 -3.62 -28.63 4.30
C GLU A 14 -5.04 -28.04 4.38
N ASN A 15 -5.48 -27.63 5.58
CA ASN A 15 -6.78 -27.01 5.78
C ASN A 15 -6.92 -25.68 5.01
N PHE A 16 -5.88 -24.85 5.01
CA PHE A 16 -5.85 -23.61 4.22
C PHE A 16 -6.00 -23.91 2.73
N LEU A 17 -5.19 -24.82 2.19
CA LEU A 17 -5.23 -25.17 0.76
C LEU A 17 -6.57 -25.80 0.36
N ASN A 18 -7.15 -26.64 1.21
CA ASN A 18 -8.49 -27.21 0.99
C ASN A 18 -9.57 -26.13 0.97
N LYS A 19 -9.51 -25.15 1.88
CA LYS A 19 -10.43 -23.99 1.85
C LYS A 19 -10.26 -23.20 0.57
N LEU A 20 -9.02 -22.90 0.17
CA LEU A 20 -8.73 -22.16 -1.05
C LEU A 20 -9.31 -22.85 -2.29
N LYS A 21 -9.07 -24.16 -2.43
CA LYS A 21 -9.58 -24.97 -3.55
C LYS A 21 -11.11 -25.04 -3.62
N ASN A 22 -11.76 -25.09 -2.46
CA ASN A 22 -13.22 -25.24 -2.37
C ASN A 22 -13.98 -23.90 -2.38
N THR A 23 -13.27 -22.77 -2.36
CA THR A 23 -13.90 -21.45 -2.35
C THR A 23 -14.17 -20.97 -3.78
N ASN A 24 -15.44 -20.74 -4.11
CA ASN A 24 -15.81 -20.10 -5.37
C ASN A 24 -15.73 -18.57 -5.21
N HIS A 25 -14.70 -17.97 -5.81
CA HIS A 25 -14.45 -16.53 -5.76
C HIS A 25 -15.66 -15.67 -6.19
N ASN A 26 -16.31 -16.02 -7.31
CA ASN A 26 -17.46 -15.27 -7.83
C ASN A 26 -18.67 -15.32 -6.89
N SER A 27 -18.87 -16.46 -6.23
CA SER A 27 -19.91 -16.61 -5.20
C SER A 27 -19.62 -15.73 -3.98
N VAL A 28 -18.38 -15.69 -3.51
CA VAL A 28 -17.98 -14.84 -2.37
C VAL A 28 -18.16 -13.35 -2.70
N LEU A 29 -17.69 -12.89 -3.86
CA LEU A 29 -17.89 -11.49 -4.29
C LEU A 29 -19.37 -11.13 -4.45
N SER A 30 -20.18 -12.03 -5.02
CA SER A 30 -21.63 -11.80 -5.15
C SER A 30 -22.31 -11.68 -3.79
N SER A 31 -21.92 -12.54 -2.83
CA SER A 31 -22.43 -12.48 -1.46
C SER A 31 -21.99 -11.21 -0.73
N LEU A 32 -20.74 -10.76 -0.92
CA LEU A 32 -20.24 -9.51 -0.32
C LEU A 32 -21.04 -8.30 -0.83
N LYS A 33 -21.31 -8.24 -2.14
CA LYS A 33 -22.13 -7.18 -2.76
C LYS A 33 -23.59 -7.21 -2.32
N ALA A 34 -24.14 -8.39 -2.06
CA ALA A 34 -25.52 -8.55 -1.61
C ALA A 34 -25.70 -8.29 -0.09
N THR A 35 -24.62 -8.22 0.69
CA THR A 35 -24.69 -8.05 2.14
C THR A 35 -25.09 -6.62 2.50
N PRO A 36 -26.19 -6.40 3.24
CA PRO A 36 -26.60 -5.06 3.67
C PRO A 36 -25.50 -4.36 4.48
N GLY A 37 -25.21 -3.11 4.11
CA GLY A 37 -24.14 -2.30 4.71
C GLY A 37 -22.80 -2.36 3.98
N ASN A 38 -22.63 -3.26 3.01
CA ASN A 38 -21.49 -3.21 2.09
C ASN A 38 -21.85 -2.35 0.87
N ASP A 39 -21.02 -1.34 0.57
CA ASP A 39 -21.20 -0.47 -0.57
C ASP A 39 -20.64 -1.14 -1.84
N THR A 40 -21.53 -1.44 -2.78
CA THR A 40 -21.14 -2.12 -4.04
C THR A 40 -20.24 -1.26 -4.92
N THR A 41 -20.39 0.07 -4.89
CA THR A 41 -19.55 0.99 -5.67
C THR A 41 -18.13 0.99 -5.14
N PHE A 42 -17.96 1.01 -3.82
CA PHE A 42 -16.67 0.92 -3.17
C PHE A 42 -15.98 -0.43 -3.44
N ILE A 43 -16.72 -1.55 -3.37
CA ILE A 43 -16.19 -2.87 -3.75
C ILE A 43 -15.69 -2.85 -5.21
N ASN A 44 -16.47 -2.30 -6.14
CA ASN A 44 -16.08 -2.20 -7.54
C ASN A 44 -14.85 -1.29 -7.74
N GLN A 45 -14.75 -0.20 -6.97
CA GLN A 45 -13.58 0.67 -6.98
C GLN A 45 -12.32 -0.08 -6.55
N ILE A 46 -12.38 -0.87 -5.47
CA ILE A 46 -11.27 -1.70 -5.01
C ILE A 46 -10.87 -2.72 -6.09
N ILE A 47 -11.85 -3.36 -6.75
CA ILE A 47 -11.57 -4.31 -7.84
C ILE A 47 -10.89 -3.61 -9.02
N GLN A 48 -11.32 -2.40 -9.38
CA GLN A 48 -10.68 -1.61 -10.43
C GLN A 48 -9.24 -1.26 -10.07
N LEU A 49 -9.01 -0.74 -8.85
CA LEU A 49 -7.67 -0.43 -8.35
C LEU A 49 -6.78 -1.68 -8.31
N LYS A 50 -7.32 -2.84 -7.92
CA LYS A 50 -6.64 -4.14 -7.97
C LYS A 50 -6.22 -4.50 -9.39
N ASN A 51 -7.16 -4.46 -10.34
CA ASN A 51 -6.91 -4.79 -11.74
C ASN A 51 -5.88 -3.87 -12.41
N GLU A 52 -5.69 -2.67 -11.86
CA GLU A 52 -4.65 -1.76 -12.29
C GLU A 52 -3.34 -2.00 -11.53
N HIS A 53 -3.30 -1.66 -10.25
CA HIS A 53 -2.07 -1.51 -9.49
C HIS A 53 -1.42 -2.84 -9.05
N CYS A 54 -2.11 -3.98 -9.11
CA CYS A 54 -1.47 -5.28 -8.88
C CYS A 54 -0.70 -5.79 -10.10
N TYR A 55 -0.91 -5.23 -11.30
CA TYR A 55 -0.39 -5.80 -12.54
C TYR A 55 0.47 -4.83 -13.35
N ILE A 56 0.20 -3.52 -13.31
CA ILE A 56 0.88 -2.59 -14.24
C ILE A 56 2.38 -2.48 -13.98
N TYR A 57 2.80 -2.61 -12.72
CA TYR A 57 4.19 -2.37 -12.31
C TYR A 57 5.11 -3.57 -12.55
N PHE A 58 4.57 -4.79 -12.54
CA PHE A 58 5.35 -6.00 -12.32
C PHE A 58 5.56 -6.87 -13.57
N ASN A 59 4.74 -6.67 -14.62
CA ASN A 59 4.73 -7.54 -15.81
C ASN A 59 5.24 -6.83 -17.07
N ASN A 60 6.32 -6.04 -16.97
CA ASN A 60 6.86 -5.32 -18.12
C ASN A 60 8.38 -5.11 -18.03
N ASP A 61 9.15 -6.12 -18.46
CA ASP A 61 10.61 -6.09 -18.44
C ASP A 61 11.19 -4.95 -19.28
N HIS A 62 10.58 -4.64 -20.44
CA HIS A 62 11.04 -3.53 -21.29
C HIS A 62 10.95 -2.19 -20.57
N LEU A 63 9.90 -1.98 -19.80
CA LEU A 63 9.74 -0.77 -19.03
C LEU A 63 10.74 -0.70 -17.87
N GLN A 64 10.98 -1.82 -17.18
CA GLN A 64 12.00 -1.87 -16.11
C GLN A 64 13.39 -1.53 -16.68
N SER A 65 13.75 -2.08 -17.84
CA SER A 65 14.98 -1.72 -18.54
C SER A 65 15.02 -0.24 -18.91
N LEU A 66 13.94 0.30 -19.48
CA LEU A 66 13.87 1.72 -19.84
C LEU A 66 14.09 2.63 -18.61
N ILE A 67 13.52 2.27 -17.47
CA ILE A 67 13.73 3.00 -16.21
C ILE A 67 15.20 2.96 -15.83
N LEU A 68 15.80 1.78 -15.73
CA LEU A 68 17.20 1.62 -15.34
C LEU A 68 18.17 2.34 -16.30
N GLU A 69 17.88 2.35 -17.60
CA GLU A 69 18.64 3.10 -18.61
C GLU A 69 18.49 4.62 -18.47
N THR A 70 17.33 5.09 -17.99
CA THR A 70 17.04 6.53 -17.85
C THR A 70 17.60 7.12 -16.56
N LEU A 71 17.67 6.33 -15.48
CA LEU A 71 18.19 6.77 -14.18
C LEU A 71 19.72 6.92 -14.26
N ASN A 72 20.25 7.91 -13.53
CA ASN A 72 21.70 8.04 -13.36
C ASN A 72 22.19 7.03 -12.31
N LEU A 73 22.29 5.76 -12.70
CA LEU A 73 22.69 4.67 -11.81
C LEU A 73 24.10 4.90 -11.22
N ALA A 74 25.01 5.52 -11.97
CA ALA A 74 26.34 5.85 -11.46
C ALA A 74 26.27 6.78 -10.24
N LEU A 75 25.49 7.87 -10.32
CA LEU A 75 25.30 8.78 -9.18
C LEU A 75 24.63 8.09 -7.99
N ILE A 76 23.61 7.25 -8.25
CA ILE A 76 22.89 6.52 -7.21
C ILE A 76 23.85 5.56 -6.47
N TYR A 77 24.57 4.72 -7.20
CA TYR A 77 25.49 3.75 -6.60
C TYR A 77 26.71 4.41 -5.95
N ASP A 78 27.24 5.51 -6.51
CA ASP A 78 28.30 6.29 -5.87
C ASP A 78 27.89 6.82 -4.48
N ASN A 79 26.62 7.21 -4.32
CA ASN A 79 26.10 7.69 -3.03
C ASN A 79 25.81 6.54 -2.06
N ILE A 80 25.30 5.41 -2.58
CA ILE A 80 25.13 4.17 -1.79
C ILE A 80 26.47 3.70 -1.24
N ASP A 81 27.52 3.68 -2.06
CA ASP A 81 28.85 3.22 -1.64
C ASP A 81 29.44 4.12 -0.55
N LYS A 82 29.29 5.45 -0.67
CA LYS A 82 29.71 6.39 0.38
C LYS A 82 28.97 6.15 1.71
N GLU A 83 27.66 5.89 1.67
CA GLU A 83 26.89 5.63 2.88
C GLU A 83 27.23 4.25 3.48
N ASN A 84 27.50 3.23 2.64
CA ASN A 84 28.00 1.93 3.07
C ASN A 84 29.37 2.05 3.77
N GLU A 85 30.31 2.79 3.18
CA GLU A 85 31.63 3.05 3.78
C GLU A 85 31.52 3.76 5.12
N LYS A 86 30.58 4.71 5.24
CA LYS A 86 30.31 5.40 6.49
C LYS A 86 29.75 4.44 7.55
N GLN A 87 28.73 3.65 7.23
CA GLN A 87 28.14 2.72 8.20
C GLN A 87 29.11 1.59 8.60
N SER A 88 29.99 1.17 7.69
CA SER A 88 31.01 0.14 7.97
C SER A 88 32.05 0.57 9.01
N LYS A 89 32.16 1.88 9.31
CA LYS A 89 33.01 2.40 10.40
C LYS A 89 32.36 2.25 11.77
N GLU A 90 31.03 2.13 11.83
CA GLU A 90 30.25 2.16 13.07
C GLU A 90 29.55 0.82 13.36
N LYS A 91 29.24 0.04 12.33
CA LYS A 91 28.47 -1.21 12.41
C LYS A 91 29.26 -2.36 11.81
N ARG A 92 28.97 -3.58 12.28
CA ARG A 92 29.46 -4.79 11.62
C ARG A 92 28.74 -4.99 10.28
N PRO A 93 29.37 -5.62 9.28
CA PRO A 93 28.75 -5.84 7.97
C PRO A 93 27.35 -6.49 8.04
N GLU A 94 27.16 -7.48 8.92
CA GLU A 94 25.89 -8.17 9.12
C GLU A 94 24.79 -7.28 9.71
N ASP A 95 25.12 -6.12 10.29
CA ASP A 95 24.19 -5.17 10.90
C ASP A 95 23.81 -4.03 9.93
N ILE A 96 24.50 -3.90 8.78
CA ILE A 96 24.19 -2.89 7.75
C ILE A 96 22.98 -3.32 6.91
N ASP A 97 22.01 -2.43 6.78
CA ASP A 97 20.80 -2.66 5.98
C ASP A 97 20.97 -2.01 4.60
N HIS A 98 21.45 -2.79 3.63
CA HIS A 98 21.73 -2.29 2.29
C HIS A 98 20.45 -1.94 1.51
N GLU A 99 19.32 -2.62 1.78
CA GLU A 99 18.03 -2.26 1.19
C GLU A 99 17.56 -0.89 1.70
N GLU A 100 17.71 -0.64 3.00
CA GLU A 100 17.40 0.68 3.58
C GLU A 100 18.25 1.79 2.94
N ILE A 101 19.57 1.56 2.76
CA ILE A 101 20.48 2.53 2.14
C ILE A 101 20.05 2.81 0.70
N LEU A 102 19.81 1.76 -0.09
CA LEU A 102 19.33 1.87 -1.47
C LEU A 102 18.03 2.68 -1.55
N VAL A 103 17.02 2.32 -0.76
CA VAL A 103 15.70 2.96 -0.82
C VAL A 103 15.76 4.42 -0.38
N LYS A 104 16.56 4.75 0.65
CA LYS A 104 16.78 6.14 1.06
C LYS A 104 17.46 6.96 -0.03
N GLU A 105 18.46 6.38 -0.71
CA GLU A 105 19.09 7.06 -1.84
C GLU A 105 18.14 7.21 -3.03
N LEU A 106 17.30 6.22 -3.34
CA LEU A 106 16.28 6.34 -4.38
C LEU A 106 15.28 7.46 -4.07
N LEU A 107 14.81 7.57 -2.83
CA LEU A 107 13.94 8.68 -2.40
C LEU A 107 14.62 10.04 -2.60
N ARG A 108 15.90 10.14 -2.20
CA ARG A 108 16.70 11.36 -2.35
C ARG A 108 16.88 11.72 -3.82
N TYR A 109 17.39 10.80 -4.63
CA TYR A 109 17.60 10.99 -6.06
C TYR A 109 16.30 11.38 -6.78
N PHE A 110 15.20 10.70 -6.47
CA PHE A 110 13.92 10.98 -7.11
C PHE A 110 13.44 12.40 -6.84
N LYS A 111 13.49 12.84 -5.57
CA LYS A 111 13.00 14.17 -5.17
C LYS A 111 13.95 15.31 -5.54
N ASP A 112 15.25 15.10 -5.34
CA ASP A 112 16.23 16.19 -5.37
C ASP A 112 16.84 16.35 -6.78
N ASP A 113 16.95 15.27 -7.57
CA ASP A 113 17.64 15.30 -8.87
C ASP A 113 16.74 14.98 -10.07
N PHE A 114 15.74 14.10 -9.90
CA PHE A 114 15.08 13.47 -11.05
C PHE A 114 13.70 14.07 -11.38
N PHE A 115 12.82 14.27 -10.39
CA PHE A 115 11.41 14.57 -10.60
C PHE A 115 10.99 15.89 -9.94
N LYS A 116 10.18 16.69 -10.64
CA LYS A 116 9.76 18.03 -10.20
C LYS A 116 8.28 18.07 -9.79
N TRP A 117 8.00 18.77 -8.70
CA TRP A 117 6.62 19.04 -8.28
C TRP A 117 6.03 20.14 -9.17
N THR A 118 4.84 19.90 -9.71
CA THR A 118 4.14 20.88 -10.56
C THR A 118 2.80 21.24 -9.94
N ASN A 119 2.76 22.36 -9.22
CA ASN A 119 1.50 22.96 -8.79
C ASN A 119 0.74 23.55 -10.00
N GLN A 120 1.47 24.28 -10.85
CA GLN A 120 0.98 24.81 -12.12
C GLN A 120 2.13 24.75 -13.14
N PRO A 121 1.85 24.44 -14.42
CA PRO A 121 2.89 24.20 -15.42
C PRO A 121 3.61 25.48 -15.82
N ASP A 122 4.89 25.39 -16.16
CA ASP A 122 5.62 26.49 -16.78
C ASP A 122 4.96 26.86 -18.12
N CYS A 123 4.82 28.15 -18.42
CA CYS A 123 4.19 28.59 -19.65
C CYS A 123 4.96 28.07 -20.88
N SER A 124 4.24 27.44 -21.81
CA SER A 124 4.77 26.90 -23.06
C SER A 124 5.52 27.90 -23.93
N SER A 125 5.23 29.20 -23.82
CA SER A 125 5.91 30.26 -24.58
C SER A 125 7.01 30.97 -23.80
N CYS A 126 6.79 31.33 -22.54
CA CYS A 126 7.74 32.17 -21.78
C CYS A 126 8.52 31.43 -20.68
N GLY A 127 8.19 30.17 -20.41
CA GLY A 127 8.88 29.32 -19.43
C GLY A 127 8.66 29.69 -17.96
N LYS A 128 7.81 30.68 -17.67
CA LYS A 128 7.48 31.11 -16.29
C LYS A 128 6.11 30.59 -15.87
N ASN A 129 5.94 30.29 -14.59
CA ASN A 129 4.67 29.82 -14.04
C ASN A 129 3.94 30.84 -13.15
N ASP A 130 4.60 31.92 -12.69
CA ASP A 130 4.04 32.89 -11.72
C ASP A 130 2.71 33.53 -12.14
N ASN A 131 2.45 33.62 -13.44
CA ASN A 131 1.25 34.24 -14.02
C ASN A 131 0.35 33.23 -14.75
N GLN A 132 0.46 31.94 -14.42
CA GLN A 132 -0.44 30.92 -14.96
C GLN A 132 -1.78 30.97 -14.23
N GLN A 133 -2.85 30.98 -15.01
CA GLN A 133 -4.21 30.89 -14.50
C GLN A 133 -4.87 29.63 -15.04
N TYR A 134 -5.39 28.79 -14.14
CA TYR A 134 -6.21 27.65 -14.53
C TYR A 134 -7.48 28.14 -15.22
N VAL A 135 -7.81 27.54 -16.36
CA VAL A 135 -8.94 27.89 -17.21
C VAL A 135 -10.01 26.80 -17.15
N SER A 136 -9.61 25.56 -17.44
CA SER A 136 -10.55 24.45 -17.60
C SER A 136 -9.84 23.10 -17.46
N GLY A 137 -10.66 22.06 -17.25
CA GLY A 137 -10.25 20.68 -17.36
C GLY A 137 -10.83 20.10 -18.65
N GLU A 138 -9.98 19.46 -19.45
CA GLU A 138 -10.33 18.92 -20.75
C GLU A 138 -9.99 17.43 -20.85
N ARG A 139 -10.50 16.79 -21.90
CA ARG A 139 -10.05 15.46 -22.31
C ARG A 139 -8.70 15.56 -23.04
N PRO A 140 -7.89 14.48 -23.03
CA PRO A 140 -6.70 14.43 -23.87
C PRO A 140 -7.04 14.67 -25.34
N ASN A 141 -6.20 15.43 -26.02
CA ASN A 141 -6.23 15.49 -27.47
C ASN A 141 -5.66 14.19 -28.08
N LYS A 142 -5.67 14.07 -29.41
CA LYS A 142 -5.22 12.86 -30.10
C LYS A 142 -3.75 12.50 -29.78
N GLU A 143 -2.87 13.48 -29.71
CA GLU A 143 -1.44 13.27 -29.44
C GLU A 143 -1.20 12.86 -27.99
N GLU A 144 -1.85 13.55 -27.05
CA GLU A 144 -1.79 13.23 -25.62
C GLU A 144 -2.31 11.81 -25.35
N PHE A 145 -3.45 11.43 -25.97
CA PHE A 145 -4.01 10.08 -25.86
C PHE A 145 -3.12 9.00 -26.51
N GLN A 146 -2.42 9.34 -27.60
CA GLN A 146 -1.47 8.43 -28.24
C GLN A 146 -0.23 8.19 -27.37
N ARG A 147 0.25 9.21 -26.65
CA ARG A 147 1.36 9.08 -25.71
C ARG A 147 0.96 8.26 -24.48
N ASP A 148 -0.26 8.46 -24.00
CA ASP A 148 -0.79 7.73 -22.86
C ASP A 148 -2.31 7.54 -22.96
N PRO A 149 -2.76 6.33 -23.35
CA PRO A 149 -4.18 6.01 -23.42
C PRO A 149 -4.90 6.08 -22.06
N LYS A 150 -4.16 6.10 -20.95
CA LYS A 150 -4.71 6.25 -19.58
C LYS A 150 -4.79 7.70 -19.12
N CYS A 151 -4.33 8.67 -19.92
CA CYS A 151 -4.47 10.09 -19.59
C CYS A 151 -5.94 10.49 -19.70
N GLY A 152 -6.68 10.47 -18.59
CA GLY A 152 -8.12 10.79 -18.59
C GLY A 152 -8.44 12.28 -18.51
N TYR A 153 -7.47 13.12 -18.12
CA TYR A 153 -7.71 14.50 -17.72
C TYR A 153 -6.51 15.40 -18.07
N VAL A 154 -6.81 16.58 -18.58
CA VAL A 154 -5.82 17.60 -18.95
C VAL A 154 -6.22 18.92 -18.33
N GLU A 155 -5.31 19.52 -17.58
CA GLU A 155 -5.50 20.85 -17.02
C GLU A 155 -5.05 21.89 -18.05
N VAL A 156 -5.89 22.88 -18.33
CA VAL A 156 -5.60 23.95 -19.29
C VAL A 156 -5.38 25.25 -18.53
N TYR A 157 -4.24 25.87 -18.81
CA TYR A 157 -3.80 27.12 -18.20
C TYR A 157 -3.61 28.20 -19.27
N LYS A 158 -3.81 29.46 -18.89
CA LYS A 158 -3.48 30.64 -19.69
C LYS A 158 -2.50 31.52 -18.95
N CYS A 159 -1.43 31.90 -19.63
CA CYS A 159 -0.42 32.81 -19.08
C CYS A 159 -0.91 34.26 -19.20
N ASN A 160 -1.05 34.95 -18.06
CA ASN A 160 -1.47 36.34 -18.04
C ASN A 160 -0.37 37.33 -18.50
N SER A 161 0.88 36.89 -18.63
CA SER A 161 1.97 37.74 -19.13
C SER A 161 2.06 37.76 -20.66
N CYS A 162 1.82 36.63 -21.34
CA CYS A 162 2.00 36.52 -22.80
C CYS A 162 0.77 36.01 -23.54
N GLY A 163 -0.32 35.66 -22.83
CA GLY A 163 -1.58 35.19 -23.41
C GLY A 163 -1.57 33.73 -23.89
N ALA A 164 -0.41 33.06 -23.89
CA ALA A 164 -0.27 31.70 -24.37
C ALA A 164 -1.08 30.70 -23.52
N VAL A 165 -1.59 29.66 -24.18
CA VAL A 165 -2.28 28.53 -23.54
C VAL A 165 -1.30 27.40 -23.33
N THR A 166 -1.28 26.85 -22.13
CA THR A 166 -0.45 25.71 -21.74
C THR A 166 -1.36 24.57 -21.28
N ARG A 167 -1.13 23.38 -21.82
CA ARG A 167 -1.84 22.16 -21.43
C ARG A 167 -0.95 21.34 -20.52
N PHE A 168 -1.53 20.77 -19.47
CA PHE A 168 -0.86 19.91 -18.52
C PHE A 168 -1.63 18.59 -18.39
N PRO A 169 -1.32 17.61 -19.27
CA PRO A 169 -1.94 16.30 -19.23
C PRO A 169 -1.49 15.52 -18.00
N ARG A 170 -2.45 14.90 -17.30
CA ARG A 170 -2.19 14.06 -16.13
C ARG A 170 -1.89 12.64 -16.60
N PHE A 171 -0.64 12.44 -17.02
CA PHE A 171 -0.14 11.16 -17.53
C PHE A 171 0.03 10.14 -16.41
N ASN A 172 -0.30 8.89 -16.69
CA ASN A 172 -0.08 7.71 -15.87
C ASN A 172 0.97 6.77 -16.46
N SER A 173 1.31 6.91 -17.74
CA SER A 173 2.31 6.10 -18.42
C SER A 173 3.72 6.41 -17.89
N PRO A 174 4.44 5.42 -17.33
CA PRO A 174 5.79 5.63 -16.80
C PRO A 174 6.79 6.06 -17.88
N ALA A 175 6.67 5.55 -19.11
CA ALA A 175 7.52 5.99 -20.22
C ALA A 175 7.37 7.50 -20.46
N VAL A 176 6.15 8.02 -20.38
CA VAL A 176 5.88 9.46 -20.51
C VAL A 176 6.38 10.22 -19.29
N LEU A 177 6.22 9.68 -18.08
CA LEU A 177 6.68 10.33 -16.85
C LEU A 177 8.22 10.40 -16.76
N LEU A 178 8.94 9.41 -17.28
CA LEU A 178 10.41 9.44 -17.41
C LEU A 178 10.89 10.60 -18.31
N GLU A 179 10.09 10.95 -19.33
CA GLU A 179 10.36 12.08 -20.22
C GLU A 179 9.96 13.42 -19.59
N THR A 180 8.74 13.52 -19.04
CA THR A 180 8.20 14.79 -18.53
C THR A 180 8.83 15.22 -17.21
N ARG A 181 9.27 14.24 -16.40
CA ARG A 181 9.95 14.40 -15.11
C ARG A 181 9.24 15.34 -14.14
N GLN A 182 7.91 15.37 -14.20
CA GLN A 182 7.13 16.27 -13.37
C GLN A 182 5.70 15.78 -13.14
N GLY A 183 5.09 16.25 -12.06
CA GLY A 183 3.71 15.92 -11.72
C GLY A 183 3.32 16.31 -10.29
N ARG A 184 2.22 15.71 -9.81
CA ARG A 184 1.77 15.78 -8.41
C ARG A 184 1.81 14.39 -7.78
N CYS A 185 1.23 14.22 -6.59
CA CYS A 185 1.31 12.97 -5.82
C CYS A 185 0.99 11.70 -6.64
N GLY A 186 0.00 11.75 -7.54
CA GLY A 186 -0.33 10.67 -8.46
C GLY A 186 0.84 10.22 -9.34
N GLU A 187 1.40 11.15 -10.13
CA GLU A 187 2.54 10.88 -11.01
C GLU A 187 3.79 10.48 -10.22
N TRP A 188 4.03 11.15 -9.09
CA TRP A 188 5.17 10.87 -8.21
C TRP A 188 5.11 9.44 -7.67
N ALA A 189 4.00 9.05 -7.04
CA ALA A 189 3.84 7.72 -6.47
C ALA A 189 3.84 6.63 -7.56
N ALA A 190 3.19 6.89 -8.70
CA ALA A 190 3.16 5.95 -9.80
C ALA A 190 4.57 5.67 -10.34
N LEU A 191 5.34 6.70 -10.72
CA LEU A 191 6.68 6.50 -11.27
C LEU A 191 7.65 5.95 -10.21
N PHE A 192 7.55 6.41 -8.97
CA PHE A 192 8.40 5.88 -7.90
C PHE A 192 8.13 4.39 -7.61
N THR A 193 6.86 3.95 -7.70
CA THR A 193 6.52 2.52 -7.62
C THR A 193 7.21 1.72 -8.73
N TYR A 194 7.18 2.21 -9.97
CA TYR A 194 7.89 1.57 -11.09
C TYR A 194 9.41 1.52 -10.86
N ILE A 195 9.99 2.57 -10.30
CA ILE A 195 11.42 2.59 -9.95
C ILE A 195 11.73 1.50 -8.94
N LEU A 196 11.02 1.44 -7.81
CA LEU A 196 11.26 0.42 -6.77
C LEU A 196 11.15 -1.01 -7.34
N VAL A 197 10.14 -1.27 -8.17
CA VAL A 197 9.96 -2.58 -8.82
C VAL A 197 11.10 -2.90 -9.80
N SER A 198 11.63 -1.90 -10.52
CA SER A 198 12.77 -2.10 -11.43
C SER A 198 14.04 -2.53 -10.69
N PHE A 199 14.21 -2.11 -9.43
CA PHE A 199 15.27 -2.57 -8.52
C PHE A 199 14.93 -3.91 -7.83
N GLN A 200 13.89 -4.63 -8.28
CA GLN A 200 13.44 -5.92 -7.75
C GLN A 200 13.03 -5.86 -6.27
N LEU A 201 12.55 -4.71 -5.82
CA LEU A 201 12.01 -4.55 -4.46
C LEU A 201 10.54 -4.97 -4.44
N ARG A 202 10.14 -5.71 -3.41
CA ARG A 202 8.72 -6.00 -3.15
C ARG A 202 8.03 -4.71 -2.76
N THR A 203 7.18 -4.19 -3.64
CA THR A 203 6.56 -2.87 -3.49
C THR A 203 5.03 -2.95 -3.47
N ARG A 204 4.41 -2.09 -2.67
CA ARG A 204 2.98 -1.80 -2.74
C ARG A 204 2.77 -0.37 -3.20
N TYR A 205 1.86 -0.17 -4.14
CA TYR A 205 1.22 1.13 -4.37
C TYR A 205 0.16 1.34 -3.29
N ILE A 206 0.19 2.48 -2.59
CA ILE A 206 -0.74 2.79 -1.51
C ILE A 206 -1.71 3.86 -1.95
N TRP A 207 -2.99 3.57 -1.78
CA TRP A 207 -4.08 4.48 -2.07
C TRP A 207 -4.80 4.87 -0.78
N ASN A 208 -4.85 6.17 -0.50
CA ASN A 208 -5.77 6.73 0.48
C ASN A 208 -6.98 7.34 -0.24
N LYS A 209 -8.17 7.02 0.26
CA LYS A 209 -9.44 7.48 -0.31
C LYS A 209 -9.58 9.00 -0.38
N GLU A 210 -8.95 9.73 0.54
CA GLU A 210 -8.98 11.20 0.63
C GLU A 210 -7.87 11.85 -0.21
N ASP A 211 -7.71 11.40 -1.46
CA ASP A 211 -6.86 12.02 -2.49
C ASP A 211 -5.37 12.15 -2.10
N HIS A 212 -4.77 11.04 -1.66
CA HIS A 212 -3.31 10.93 -1.58
C HIS A 212 -2.86 9.50 -1.85
N VAL A 213 -1.65 9.38 -2.39
CA VAL A 213 -1.07 8.09 -2.80
C VAL A 213 0.43 8.10 -2.50
N TRP A 214 0.97 6.93 -2.18
CA TRP A 214 2.39 6.75 -1.82
C TRP A 214 2.79 5.28 -2.01
N CYS A 215 3.92 4.85 -1.46
CA CYS A 215 4.43 3.48 -1.62
C CYS A 215 4.72 2.81 -0.27
N GLU A 216 4.74 1.48 -0.26
CA GLU A 216 5.48 0.71 0.74
C GLU A 216 6.48 -0.20 0.05
N TYR A 217 7.58 -0.53 0.72
CA TYR A 217 8.43 -1.64 0.32
C TYR A 217 8.62 -2.62 1.46
N PHE A 218 8.77 -3.91 1.16
CA PHE A 218 9.08 -4.91 2.17
C PHE A 218 10.59 -4.96 2.38
N ASN A 219 11.04 -4.57 3.57
CA ASN A 219 12.45 -4.68 3.94
C ASN A 219 12.72 -6.11 4.44
N THR A 220 13.63 -6.82 3.76
CA THR A 220 13.91 -8.23 4.06
C THR A 220 14.65 -8.42 5.37
N LYS A 221 15.50 -7.48 5.79
CA LYS A 221 16.23 -7.56 7.06
C LYS A 221 15.31 -7.34 8.27
N GLN A 222 14.39 -6.38 8.16
CA GLN A 222 13.43 -6.00 9.20
C GLN A 222 12.15 -6.85 9.17
N GLN A 223 11.94 -7.64 8.11
CA GLN A 223 10.79 -8.54 7.92
C GLN A 223 9.44 -7.80 8.07
N ARG A 224 9.33 -6.60 7.47
CA ARG A 224 8.11 -5.78 7.49
C ARG A 224 8.02 -4.80 6.33
N TRP A 225 6.80 -4.35 6.06
CA TRP A 225 6.52 -3.24 5.14
C TRP A 225 6.89 -1.89 5.75
N ILE A 226 7.72 -1.14 5.04
CA ILE A 226 8.19 0.20 5.36
C ILE A 226 7.42 1.21 4.53
N HIS A 227 6.94 2.26 5.17
CA HIS A 227 6.30 3.41 4.51
C HIS A 227 7.32 4.21 3.69
N LEU A 228 6.94 4.62 2.48
CA LEU A 228 7.70 5.53 1.62
C LEU A 228 6.79 6.59 1.02
N ASP A 229 7.18 7.86 1.14
CA ASP A 229 6.54 8.94 0.38
C ASP A 229 7.61 9.71 -0.40
N ALA A 230 7.61 9.54 -1.72
CA ALA A 230 8.57 10.17 -2.61
C ALA A 230 8.38 11.70 -2.69
N CYS A 231 7.15 12.19 -2.56
CA CYS A 231 6.87 13.64 -2.53
C CYS A 231 7.53 14.28 -1.32
N GLU A 232 7.54 13.60 -0.18
CA GLU A 232 8.12 14.11 1.06
C GLU A 232 9.56 13.66 1.31
N LYS A 233 10.11 12.74 0.48
CA LYS A 233 11.36 12.03 0.76
C LYS A 233 11.33 11.39 2.16
N ALA A 234 10.16 10.87 2.53
CA ALA A 234 9.92 10.29 3.85
C ALA A 234 10.18 8.78 3.81
N TYR A 235 10.93 8.28 4.80
CA TYR A 235 11.22 6.86 4.99
C TYR A 235 10.73 6.42 6.37
N ASP A 236 9.82 5.45 6.42
CA ASP A 236 9.25 4.87 7.64
C ASP A 236 8.52 5.87 8.57
N GLU A 237 7.91 6.89 7.98
CA GLU A 237 7.12 7.91 8.70
C GLU A 237 5.60 7.81 8.42
N PRO A 238 4.93 6.68 8.73
CA PRO A 238 3.52 6.50 8.39
C PRO A 238 2.57 7.50 9.10
N TYR A 239 3.04 8.19 10.14
CA TYR A 239 2.27 9.17 10.88
C TYR A 239 2.25 10.57 10.22
N ILE A 240 3.03 10.81 9.16
CA ILE A 240 3.17 12.14 8.54
C ILE A 240 1.81 12.74 8.14
N TYR A 241 0.90 11.92 7.63
CA TYR A 241 -0.41 12.37 7.17
C TYR A 241 -1.35 12.72 8.32
N ALA A 242 -1.67 11.74 9.18
CA ALA A 242 -2.67 11.93 10.22
C ALA A 242 -2.17 12.83 11.35
N ARG A 243 -0.87 12.80 11.68
CA ARG A 243 -0.29 13.60 12.78
C ARG A 243 0.26 14.93 12.30
N ASN A 244 1.15 14.94 11.31
CA ASN A 244 1.87 16.15 10.94
C ASN A 244 1.02 17.06 10.04
N TRP A 245 0.32 16.50 9.06
CA TRP A 245 -0.60 17.27 8.20
C TRP A 245 -1.98 17.46 8.81
N ASN A 246 -2.26 16.81 9.93
CA ASN A 246 -3.59 16.77 10.55
C ASN A 246 -4.68 16.31 9.55
N LYS A 247 -4.30 15.42 8.62
CA LYS A 247 -5.18 14.95 7.55
C LYS A 247 -6.20 13.97 8.11
N LYS A 248 -7.48 14.21 7.80
CA LYS A 248 -8.56 13.28 8.11
C LYS A 248 -8.64 12.20 7.03
N MET A 249 -8.64 10.92 7.43
CA MET A 249 -8.59 9.79 6.50
C MET A 249 -9.57 8.67 6.91
N SER A 250 -10.07 7.91 5.92
CA SER A 250 -10.95 6.75 6.13
C SER A 250 -10.27 5.44 5.77
N TYR A 251 -10.04 5.20 4.48
CA TYR A 251 -9.50 3.95 3.95
C TYR A 251 -8.11 4.17 3.36
N VAL A 252 -7.19 3.27 3.70
CA VAL A 252 -5.85 3.19 3.11
C VAL A 252 -5.58 1.76 2.68
N LEU A 253 -5.40 1.54 1.38
CA LEU A 253 -5.23 0.21 0.79
C LEU A 253 -3.90 0.10 0.05
N GLY A 254 -3.19 -1.00 0.26
CA GLY A 254 -1.96 -1.32 -0.46
C GLY A 254 -2.20 -2.36 -1.57
N PHE A 255 -1.52 -2.21 -2.71
CA PHE A 255 -1.64 -3.08 -3.88
C PHE A 255 -0.26 -3.52 -4.37
N SER A 256 -0.03 -4.83 -4.50
CA SER A 256 1.22 -5.42 -5.02
C SER A 256 0.93 -6.60 -5.95
N GLU A 257 1.95 -7.13 -6.62
CA GLU A 257 1.85 -8.38 -7.41
C GLU A 257 1.38 -9.58 -6.59
N THR A 258 1.63 -9.56 -5.28
CA THR A 258 1.32 -10.68 -4.37
C THR A 258 -0.01 -10.50 -3.65
N GLY A 259 -0.70 -9.37 -3.79
CA GLY A 259 -1.97 -9.14 -3.11
C GLY A 259 -2.23 -7.69 -2.73
N ILE A 260 -3.37 -7.53 -2.06
CA ILE A 260 -3.90 -6.30 -1.51
C ILE A 260 -4.06 -6.40 0.02
N SER A 261 -3.96 -5.26 0.70
CA SER A 261 -4.05 -5.19 2.16
C SER A 261 -4.79 -3.93 2.61
N ASP A 262 -5.64 -4.05 3.64
CA ASP A 262 -6.21 -2.89 4.33
C ASP A 262 -5.22 -2.38 5.38
N LEU A 263 -4.63 -1.24 5.11
CA LEU A 263 -3.60 -0.58 5.91
C LEU A 263 -4.16 0.59 6.73
N SER A 264 -5.49 0.76 6.77
CA SER A 264 -6.14 1.88 7.47
C SER A 264 -5.69 1.96 8.94
N LYS A 265 -5.51 0.82 9.62
CA LYS A 265 -4.99 0.80 11.00
C LYS A 265 -3.58 1.36 11.15
N LYS A 266 -2.72 1.15 10.16
CA LYS A 266 -1.34 1.64 10.17
C LYS A 266 -1.26 3.17 10.07
N TYR A 267 -2.11 3.76 9.23
CA TYR A 267 -2.01 5.17 8.84
C TYR A 267 -3.05 6.08 9.50
N VAL A 268 -4.16 5.52 10.00
CA VAL A 268 -5.33 6.25 10.49
C VAL A 268 -5.56 5.97 11.97
N ASP A 269 -5.96 4.74 12.30
CA ASP A 269 -6.54 4.40 13.62
C ASP A 269 -5.54 4.52 14.77
N ASN A 270 -4.27 4.21 14.51
CA ASN A 270 -3.22 4.16 15.53
C ASN A 270 -2.40 5.46 15.65
N VAL A 271 -2.80 6.53 14.96
CA VAL A 271 -2.00 7.78 14.89
C VAL A 271 -2.69 8.94 15.61
N ASN A 272 -3.91 9.30 15.19
CA ASN A 272 -4.69 10.39 15.83
C ASN A 272 -6.19 10.11 15.71
N LYS A 273 -6.84 9.80 16.84
CA LYS A 273 -8.26 9.42 16.89
C LYS A 273 -9.20 10.52 16.39
N ASP A 274 -8.81 11.79 16.49
CA ASP A 274 -9.62 12.93 16.05
C ASP A 274 -9.64 13.11 14.52
N ASN A 275 -8.73 12.43 13.82
CA ASN A 275 -8.57 12.48 12.38
C ASN A 275 -9.12 11.24 11.65
N ILE A 276 -9.82 10.37 12.37
CA ILE A 276 -10.46 9.19 11.78
C ILE A 276 -11.79 9.61 11.14
N ILE A 277 -11.90 9.44 9.82
CA ILE A 277 -13.19 9.48 9.13
C ILE A 277 -13.85 8.11 9.29
N LYS A 278 -15.12 8.10 9.71
CA LYS A 278 -15.87 6.86 9.93
C LYS A 278 -15.90 6.00 8.66
N ARG A 279 -15.43 4.75 8.78
CA ARG A 279 -15.41 3.73 7.72
C ARG A 279 -16.78 3.04 7.60
N ASN A 280 -17.69 3.63 6.83
CA ASN A 280 -19.08 3.16 6.66
C ASN A 280 -19.40 2.57 5.27
N LEU A 281 -18.39 2.37 4.41
CA LEU A 281 -18.56 1.78 3.07
C LEU A 281 -18.53 0.25 3.09
N MET A 282 -18.11 -0.33 4.21
CA MET A 282 -18.21 -1.75 4.49
C MET A 282 -18.94 -1.93 5.81
N ARG A 283 -19.73 -3.00 5.92
CA ARG A 283 -20.53 -3.29 7.13
C ARG A 283 -19.65 -3.44 8.37
N SER A 284 -18.46 -4.01 8.22
CA SER A 284 -17.49 -4.23 9.30
C SER A 284 -16.08 -4.45 8.76
N ASP A 285 -15.08 -4.38 9.65
CA ASP A 285 -13.70 -4.79 9.34
C ASP A 285 -13.61 -6.27 8.92
N GLU A 286 -14.50 -7.12 9.42
CA GLU A 286 -14.55 -8.54 9.03
C GLU A 286 -14.97 -8.71 7.57
N GLU A 287 -15.97 -7.96 7.10
CA GLU A 287 -16.40 -7.99 5.70
C GLU A 287 -15.32 -7.42 4.77
N MET A 288 -14.60 -6.39 5.24
CA MET A 288 -13.43 -5.87 4.53
C MET A 288 -12.31 -6.91 4.44
N TYR A 289 -12.02 -7.63 5.53
CA TYR A 289 -11.03 -8.72 5.55
C TYR A 289 -11.41 -9.87 4.62
N LYS A 290 -12.70 -10.26 4.57
CA LYS A 290 -13.21 -11.25 3.62
C LYS A 290 -13.03 -10.80 2.18
N LEU A 291 -13.27 -9.52 1.88
CA LEU A 291 -13.02 -8.96 0.55
C LEU A 291 -11.53 -9.04 0.17
N MET A 292 -10.63 -8.59 1.05
CA MET A 292 -9.18 -8.66 0.81
C MET A 292 -8.73 -10.11 0.57
N THR A 293 -9.18 -11.04 1.42
CA THR A 293 -8.87 -12.48 1.30
C THR A 293 -9.37 -13.03 -0.04
N CYS A 294 -10.60 -12.70 -0.42
CA CYS A 294 -11.20 -13.15 -1.67
C CYS A 294 -10.40 -12.68 -2.89
N LEU A 295 -9.99 -11.40 -2.92
CA LEU A 295 -9.20 -10.81 -4.00
C LEU A 295 -7.75 -11.34 -4.00
N ASN A 296 -7.14 -11.55 -2.83
CA ASN A 296 -5.80 -12.14 -2.73
C ASN A 296 -5.77 -13.58 -3.25
N ASN A 297 -6.80 -14.37 -2.99
CA ASN A 297 -6.92 -15.73 -3.51
C ASN A 297 -6.98 -15.75 -5.06
N GLU A 298 -7.62 -14.75 -5.67
CA GLU A 298 -7.66 -14.59 -7.12
C GLU A 298 -6.28 -14.23 -7.68
N ILE A 299 -5.64 -13.19 -7.12
CA ILE A 299 -4.30 -12.72 -7.51
C ILE A 299 -3.29 -13.87 -7.43
N ARG A 300 -3.37 -14.68 -6.37
CA ARG A 300 -2.42 -15.76 -6.08
C ARG A 300 -2.74 -17.08 -6.75
N SER A 301 -3.78 -17.15 -7.58
CA SER A 301 -4.27 -18.40 -8.16
C SER A 301 -3.24 -19.13 -9.05
N SER A 302 -2.31 -18.39 -9.66
CA SER A 302 -1.22 -18.92 -10.49
C SER A 302 0.00 -19.40 -9.70
N PHE A 303 0.11 -19.05 -8.41
CA PHE A 303 1.27 -19.41 -7.59
C PHE A 303 1.17 -20.85 -7.08
N SER A 304 2.33 -21.45 -6.79
CA SER A 304 2.38 -22.76 -6.15
C SER A 304 1.71 -22.76 -4.78
N SER A 305 1.20 -23.91 -4.34
CA SER A 305 0.58 -24.06 -3.02
C SER A 305 1.50 -23.66 -1.86
N ASP A 306 2.81 -23.83 -2.02
CA ASP A 306 3.81 -23.44 -1.03
C ASP A 306 3.93 -21.92 -0.94
N GLN A 307 4.01 -21.24 -2.09
CA GLN A 307 4.04 -19.78 -2.15
C GLN A 307 2.74 -19.17 -1.63
N GLN A 308 1.58 -19.72 -2.01
CA GLN A 308 0.28 -19.28 -1.51
C GLN A 308 0.22 -19.35 0.02
N PHE A 309 0.74 -20.43 0.61
CA PHE A 309 0.77 -20.59 2.06
C PHE A 309 1.76 -19.63 2.73
N ILE A 310 2.95 -19.41 2.15
CA ILE A 310 3.92 -18.42 2.66
C ILE A 310 3.31 -17.01 2.68
N MET A 311 2.67 -16.59 1.58
CA MET A 311 2.00 -15.30 1.50
C MET A 311 0.83 -15.19 2.49
N HIS A 312 0.05 -16.27 2.68
CA HIS A 312 -0.99 -16.32 3.71
C HIS A 312 -0.40 -16.14 5.13
N GLN A 313 0.76 -16.74 5.42
CA GLN A 313 1.42 -16.54 6.71
C GLN A 313 1.91 -15.10 6.91
N GLU A 314 2.40 -14.44 5.86
CA GLU A 314 2.78 -13.02 5.92
C GLU A 314 1.57 -12.12 6.17
N ASP A 315 0.47 -12.35 5.45
CA ASP A 315 -0.79 -11.61 5.62
C ASP A 315 -1.33 -11.74 7.05
N GLU A 316 -1.38 -12.96 7.59
CA GLU A 316 -1.87 -13.19 8.97
C GLU A 316 -0.97 -12.53 10.01
N LYS A 317 0.36 -12.54 9.82
CA LYS A 317 1.29 -11.83 10.71
C LYS A 317 1.07 -10.32 10.68
N GLU A 318 0.90 -9.73 9.49
CA GLU A 318 0.62 -8.30 9.34
C GLU A 318 -0.73 -7.95 9.96
N TYR A 319 -1.78 -8.74 9.67
CA TYR A 319 -3.10 -8.57 10.25
C TYR A 319 -3.04 -8.60 11.78
N LEU A 320 -2.40 -9.60 12.37
CA LEU A 320 -2.27 -9.71 13.82
C LEU A 320 -1.52 -8.50 14.42
N LYS A 321 -0.44 -8.05 13.78
CA LYS A 321 0.32 -6.88 14.23
C LYS A 321 -0.50 -5.58 14.18
N LEU A 322 -1.33 -5.39 13.15
CA LEU A 322 -2.16 -4.20 12.99
C LEU A 322 -3.38 -4.19 13.91
N ASN A 323 -3.97 -5.36 14.18
CA ASN A 323 -5.21 -5.49 14.94
C ASN A 323 -4.97 -5.75 16.43
N TYR A 324 -3.83 -6.36 16.78
CA TYR A 324 -3.45 -6.76 18.12
C TYR A 324 -1.99 -6.38 18.41
N PRO A 325 -1.63 -5.08 18.37
CA PRO A 325 -0.25 -4.63 18.54
C PRO A 325 0.37 -5.04 19.89
N ASP A 326 -0.45 -5.18 20.93
CA ASP A 326 -0.03 -5.61 22.27
C ASP A 326 -0.08 -7.15 22.48
N GLY A 327 -0.30 -7.93 21.41
CA GLY A 327 -0.15 -9.39 21.42
C GLY A 327 -1.20 -10.18 22.20
N ILE A 328 -2.24 -9.53 22.72
CA ILE A 328 -3.32 -10.20 23.47
C ILE A 328 -4.66 -9.76 22.86
N PRO A 329 -5.39 -10.65 22.18
CA PRO A 329 -6.84 -10.50 22.10
C PRO A 329 -7.30 -10.46 23.54
N THR A 330 -7.71 -9.29 24.05
CA THR A 330 -8.35 -9.19 25.35
C THR A 330 -9.38 -10.29 25.40
N LYS A 331 -9.17 -11.29 26.27
CA LYS A 331 -10.30 -12.12 26.66
C LYS A 331 -11.36 -11.13 27.08
N ILE A 332 -12.47 -11.11 26.35
CA ILE A 332 -13.70 -10.53 26.86
C ILE A 332 -14.02 -11.42 28.06
N ASP A 333 -13.49 -11.05 29.24
CA ASP A 333 -13.89 -11.67 30.48
C ASP A 333 -15.16 -10.96 30.95
N GLU A 334 -16.23 -11.14 30.18
CA GLU A 334 -17.58 -10.75 30.58
C GLU A 334 -18.34 -11.93 31.24
N SER A 335 -17.68 -13.05 31.58
CA SER A 335 -18.39 -14.19 32.18
C SER A 335 -17.58 -15.20 33.01
N ASN A 336 -16.52 -14.81 33.71
CA ASN A 336 -15.99 -15.65 34.79
C ASN A 336 -16.78 -15.50 36.11
N SER A 337 -18.10 -15.65 36.03
CA SER A 337 -18.91 -16.07 37.20
C SER A 337 -19.34 -17.54 37.09
N LYS A 338 -18.59 -18.37 36.35
CA LYS A 338 -18.78 -19.82 36.45
C LYS A 338 -18.20 -20.32 37.77
N GLY A 339 -19.09 -20.57 38.72
CA GLY A 339 -18.77 -21.29 39.94
C GLY A 339 -18.24 -22.70 39.69
N ARG A 340 -17.78 -23.32 40.77
CA ARG A 340 -17.21 -24.67 40.78
C ARG A 340 -18.19 -25.68 40.20
N GLN A 341 -17.77 -26.41 39.16
CA GLN A 341 -18.59 -27.41 38.46
C GLN A 341 -18.40 -28.85 38.99
N SER A 342 -17.68 -29.04 40.10
CA SER A 342 -17.42 -30.35 40.71
C SER A 342 -17.82 -30.35 42.18
N GLY A 343 -18.46 -31.44 42.63
CA GLY A 343 -19.06 -31.55 43.96
C GLY A 343 -20.59 -31.62 43.93
N SER A 344 -21.23 -32.05 45.02
CA SER A 344 -22.70 -32.00 45.15
C SER A 344 -23.18 -30.56 45.34
N ALA A 345 -24.43 -30.28 44.94
CA ALA A 345 -25.00 -28.93 44.97
C ALA A 345 -25.02 -28.32 46.39
N GLU A 346 -25.29 -29.12 47.43
CA GLU A 346 -25.24 -28.62 48.82
C GLU A 346 -23.82 -28.20 49.25
N TRP A 347 -22.79 -28.91 48.78
CA TRP A 347 -21.41 -28.63 49.14
C TRP A 347 -20.90 -27.34 48.47
N VAL A 348 -21.26 -27.11 47.21
CA VAL A 348 -20.90 -25.88 46.48
C VAL A 348 -21.61 -24.64 47.06
N ASN A 349 -22.89 -24.77 47.44
CA ASN A 349 -23.67 -23.67 48.01
C ASN A 349 -23.23 -23.28 49.43
N SER A 350 -22.89 -24.25 50.28
CA SER A 350 -22.47 -23.96 51.67
C SER A 350 -21.18 -23.13 51.78
N ARG A 351 -20.38 -23.04 50.70
CA ARG A 351 -19.10 -22.33 50.67
C ARG A 351 -19.09 -21.09 49.77
N GLY A 352 -20.22 -20.77 49.12
CA GLY A 352 -20.33 -19.61 48.23
C GLY A 352 -19.49 -19.72 46.95
N GLU A 353 -19.12 -20.94 46.54
CA GLU A 353 -18.26 -21.21 45.38
C GLU A 353 -19.06 -21.40 44.08
N GLY A 354 -20.37 -21.09 44.09
CA GLY A 354 -21.32 -21.28 42.99
C GLY A 354 -21.27 -20.23 41.87
N GLY A 355 -20.40 -19.22 42.01
CA GLY A 355 -20.41 -18.05 41.13
C GLY A 355 -21.50 -17.05 41.54
N GLN A 356 -21.37 -15.79 41.12
CA GLN A 356 -22.41 -14.76 41.28
C GLN A 356 -23.32 -14.69 40.06
#